data_AF-A0A564SWQ2-F1
#
_entry.id   AF-A0A564SWQ2-F1
#
_cell.length_a   1.000
_cell.length_b   1.000
_cell.length_c   1.000
_cell.angle_alpha   90.00
_cell.angle_beta   90.00
_cell.angle_gamma   90.00
#
_symmetry.space_group_name_H-M   'P 1'
#
loop_
_entity.id
_entity.type
_entity.pdbx_description
1 polymer ?
#
loop_
_entity_poly.entity_id
_entity_poly.type
_entity_poly.pdbx_seq_one_letter_code
_entity_poly.pdbx_strand_id
1 'polypeptide(L)'
;MNRNPKEKFARIEIRVKPKDKEKIKKIADKCNLSVSEYVVQRALRYEPKTVLPDVFFDFYNKLCELCNTSELTPEVESKLLLLIDEIHSALLLPEKETVKQFKNGIEVNDEWLPPDSGLSKTG
;
A
#
# COMPACT_ATOMS: atom_id res chain seq x y z
N MET A 1 23.18 12.22 24.96
CA MET A 1 22.22 11.73 23.95
C MET A 1 21.25 12.86 23.65
N ASN A 2 21.27 13.39 22.43
CA ASN A 2 20.45 14.52 22.00
C ASN A 2 19.02 14.04 21.70
N ARG A 3 18.05 14.33 22.58
CA ARG A 3 16.62 14.09 22.31
C ARG A 3 16.01 15.43 21.91
N ASN A 4 15.79 15.63 20.60
CA ASN A 4 15.16 16.84 20.09
C ASN A 4 13.66 16.82 20.48
N PRO A 5 13.16 17.72 21.36
CA PRO A 5 11.80 17.63 21.92
C PRO A 5 10.66 18.04 20.97
N LYS A 6 10.92 18.26 19.67
CA LYS A 6 10.01 18.97 18.76
C LYS A 6 9.50 18.21 17.54
N GLU A 7 9.82 16.93 17.36
CA GLU A 7 9.07 16.10 16.40
C GLU A 7 7.82 15.54 17.09
N LYS A 8 6.72 16.31 17.06
CA LYS A 8 5.40 15.71 17.23
C LYS A 8 5.11 14.93 15.95
N PHE A 9 5.42 13.63 15.94
CA PHE A 9 4.96 12.74 14.87
C PHE A 9 3.44 12.91 14.76
N ALA A 10 2.96 13.36 13.59
CA ALA A 10 1.53 13.42 13.32
C ALA A 10 0.96 12.01 13.51
N ARG A 11 0.03 11.85 14.46
CA ARG A 11 -0.55 10.56 14.80
C ARG A 11 -1.97 10.49 14.25
N ILE A 12 -2.26 9.42 13.52
CA ILE A 12 -3.60 9.11 13.05
C ILE A 12 -4.14 8.00 13.94
N GLU A 13 -5.27 8.26 14.61
CA GLU A 13 -5.96 7.28 15.43
C GLU A 13 -7.29 6.93 14.75
N ILE A 14 -7.53 5.64 14.53
CA ILE A 14 -8.72 5.15 13.83
C ILE A 14 -9.47 4.19 14.76
N ARG A 15 -10.75 4.46 14.97
CA ARG A 15 -11.65 3.57 15.71
C ARG A 15 -12.32 2.62 14.71
N VAL A 16 -12.22 1.33 14.99
CA VAL A 16 -12.83 0.26 14.18
C VAL A 16 -13.45 -0.78 15.09
N LYS A 17 -14.50 -1.45 14.61
CA LYS A 17 -15.08 -2.60 15.31
C LYS A 17 -14.04 -3.73 15.40
N PRO A 18 -14.07 -4.59 16.44
CA PRO A 18 -13.10 -5.68 16.59
C PRO A 18 -13.00 -6.59 15.36
N LYS A 19 -14.14 -6.93 14.75
CA LYS A 19 -14.20 -7.77 13.53
C LYS A 19 -13.48 -7.11 12.34
N ASP A 20 -13.63 -5.81 12.16
CA ASP A 20 -12.99 -5.10 11.04
C ASP A 20 -11.50 -4.89 11.30
N LYS A 21 -11.10 -4.72 12.58
CA LYS A 21 -9.69 -4.72 12.98
C LYS A 21 -8.99 -6.02 12.60
N GLU A 22 -9.65 -7.16 12.79
CA GLU A 22 -9.10 -8.47 12.39
C GLU A 22 -8.99 -8.62 10.88
N LYS A 23 -9.98 -8.14 10.11
CA LYS A 23 -9.90 -8.13 8.64
C LYS A 23 -8.72 -7.30 8.16
N ILE A 24 -8.55 -6.08 8.69
CA ILE A 24 -7.42 -5.20 8.35
C ILE A 24 -6.08 -5.90 8.63
N LYS A 25 -5.95 -6.55 9.79
CA LYS A 25 -4.74 -7.32 10.13
C LYS A 25 -4.46 -8.42 9.10
N LYS A 26 -5.46 -9.23 8.75
CA LYS A 26 -5.30 -10.32 7.77
C LYS A 26 -4.92 -9.82 6.38
N ILE A 27 -5.44 -8.67 5.96
CA ILE A 27 -5.10 -8.09 4.65
C ILE A 27 -3.68 -7.52 4.69
N ALA A 28 -3.33 -6.76 5.73
CA ALA A 28 -1.98 -6.22 5.90
C ALA A 28 -0.91 -7.33 5.90
N ASP A 29 -1.18 -8.44 6.59
CA ASP A 29 -0.31 -9.63 6.62
C ASP A 29 -0.11 -10.25 5.23
N LYS A 30 -1.18 -10.39 4.43
CA LYS A 30 -1.08 -10.86 3.03
C LYS A 30 -0.29 -9.92 2.13
N CYS A 31 -0.26 -8.63 2.46
CA CYS A 31 0.56 -7.63 1.78
C CYS A 31 1.98 -7.52 2.37
N ASN A 32 2.31 -8.32 3.40
CA ASN A 32 3.55 -8.23 4.17
C ASN A 32 3.84 -6.81 4.70
N LEU A 33 2.79 -6.14 5.17
CA LEU A 33 2.83 -4.80 5.76
C LEU A 33 2.43 -4.84 7.22
N SER A 34 2.98 -3.93 8.02
CA SER A 34 2.38 -3.64 9.33
C SER A 34 0.99 -3.04 9.16
N VAL A 35 0.15 -3.19 10.18
CA VAL A 35 -1.20 -2.57 10.19
C VAL A 35 -1.12 -1.05 9.98
N SER A 36 -0.11 -0.40 10.57
CA SER A 36 0.12 1.04 10.40
C SER A 36 0.45 1.42 8.97
N GLU A 37 1.36 0.70 8.32
CA GLU A 37 1.75 0.99 6.94
C GLU A 37 0.60 0.75 5.97
N TYR A 38 -0.11 -0.37 6.13
CA TYR A 38 -1.30 -0.67 5.33
C TYR A 38 -2.34 0.46 5.43
N VAL A 39 -2.65 0.91 6.64
CA VAL A 39 -3.61 2.00 6.88
C VAL A 39 -3.14 3.31 6.25
N VAL A 40 -1.86 3.66 6.38
CA VAL A 40 -1.29 4.86 5.77
C VAL A 40 -1.36 4.80 4.24
N GLN A 41 -1.03 3.66 3.64
CA GLN A 41 -1.13 3.48 2.18
C GLN A 41 -2.57 3.64 1.69
N ARG A 42 -3.54 2.99 2.36
CA ARG A 42 -4.97 3.14 2.04
C ARG A 42 -5.45 4.58 2.23
N ALA A 43 -5.03 5.28 3.28
CA ALA A 43 -5.36 6.70 3.48
C ALA A 43 -4.81 7.60 2.37
N LEU A 44 -3.67 7.22 1.78
CA LEU A 44 -3.04 7.89 0.64
C LEU A 44 -3.59 7.43 -0.72
N ARG A 45 -4.63 6.57 -0.73
CA ARG A 45 -5.29 5.99 -1.91
C ARG A 45 -4.43 5.01 -2.71
N TYR A 46 -3.39 4.47 -2.10
CA TYR A 46 -2.68 3.34 -2.68
C TYR A 46 -3.44 2.06 -2.39
N GLU A 47 -3.53 1.17 -3.36
CA GLU A 47 -4.01 -0.20 -3.22
C GLU A 47 -2.82 -1.14 -3.00
N PRO A 48 -2.57 -1.59 -1.76
CA PRO A 48 -1.44 -2.47 -1.47
C PRO A 48 -1.65 -3.82 -2.13
N LYS A 49 -0.64 -4.29 -2.88
CA LYS A 49 -0.68 -5.61 -3.52
C LYS A 49 -0.30 -6.70 -2.53
N THR A 50 -0.91 -7.87 -2.68
CA THR A 50 -0.51 -9.06 -1.93
C THR A 50 0.85 -9.52 -2.42
N VAL A 51 1.66 -10.08 -1.52
CA VAL A 51 2.97 -10.59 -1.88
C VAL A 51 2.82 -11.74 -2.87
N LEU A 52 3.60 -11.67 -3.95
CA LEU A 52 3.65 -12.72 -4.97
C LEU A 52 4.40 -13.94 -4.45
N PRO A 53 4.11 -15.15 -4.96
CA PRO A 53 4.85 -16.35 -4.58
C PRO A 53 6.34 -16.25 -4.90
N ASP A 54 7.20 -16.91 -4.11
CA ASP A 54 8.66 -16.89 -4.30
C ASP A 54 9.10 -17.30 -5.72
N VAL A 55 8.39 -18.25 -6.33
CA VAL A 55 8.63 -18.70 -7.71
C VAL A 55 8.51 -17.59 -8.76
N PHE A 56 7.75 -16.53 -8.48
CA PHE A 56 7.69 -15.35 -9.34
C PHE A 56 9.03 -14.61 -9.35
N PHE A 57 9.67 -14.45 -8.19
CA PHE A 57 10.95 -13.76 -8.08
C PHE A 57 12.08 -14.56 -8.73
N ASP A 58 12.06 -15.89 -8.64
CA ASP A 58 12.98 -16.76 -9.38
C ASP A 58 12.85 -16.56 -10.90
N PHE A 59 11.62 -16.46 -11.41
CA PHE A 59 11.34 -16.15 -12.81
C PHE A 59 11.80 -14.73 -13.18
N TYR A 60 11.47 -13.74 -12.36
CA TYR A 60 11.80 -12.34 -12.60
C TYR A 60 13.33 -12.13 -12.62
N ASN A 61 14.07 -12.78 -11.72
CA ASN A 61 15.53 -12.76 -11.71
C ASN A 61 16.12 -13.32 -13.01
N LYS A 62 15.58 -14.44 -13.52
CA LYS A 62 16.02 -15.00 -14.82
C LYS A 62 15.75 -14.06 -15.99
N LEU A 63 14.64 -13.31 -15.97
CA LEU A 63 14.39 -12.27 -16.98
C LEU A 63 15.43 -11.15 -16.91
N CYS A 64 15.77 -10.70 -15.70
CA CYS A 64 16.83 -9.70 -15.52
C CYS A 64 18.20 -10.22 -15.96
N GLU A 65 18.55 -11.48 -15.64
CA GLU A 65 19.77 -12.12 -16.13
C GLU A 65 19.82 -12.17 -17.66
N LEU A 66 18.70 -12.54 -18.30
CA LEU A 66 18.58 -12.55 -19.77
C LEU A 66 18.80 -11.15 -20.36
N CYS A 67 18.26 -10.11 -19.73
CA CYS A 67 18.46 -8.73 -20.14
C CYS A 67 19.92 -8.27 -20.03
N ASN A 68 20.70 -8.87 -19.11
CA ASN A 68 22.12 -8.56 -18.92
C ASN A 68 23.05 -9.36 -19.85
N THR A 69 22.52 -10.23 -20.71
CA THR A 69 23.34 -11.00 -21.65
C THR A 69 23.83 -10.14 -22.82
N SER A 70 25.08 -10.35 -23.25
CA SER A 70 25.75 -9.54 -24.27
C SER A 70 25.35 -9.86 -25.72
N GLU A 71 24.38 -10.76 -25.94
CA GLU A 71 24.05 -11.30 -27.27
C GLU A 71 22.74 -10.75 -27.86
N LEU A 72 22.14 -9.75 -27.22
CA LEU A 72 20.87 -9.16 -27.70
C LEU A 72 21.11 -8.08 -28.76
N THR A 73 20.25 -8.07 -29.78
CA THR A 73 20.18 -6.92 -30.69
C THR A 73 19.53 -5.75 -29.97
N PRO A 74 19.91 -4.49 -30.29
CA PRO A 74 19.39 -3.31 -29.58
C PRO A 74 17.87 -3.16 -29.68
N GLU A 75 17.25 -3.63 -30.77
CA GLU A 75 15.80 -3.65 -30.91
C GLU A 75 15.15 -4.61 -29.91
N VAL A 76 15.69 -5.83 -29.77
CA VAL A 76 15.17 -6.85 -28.85
C VAL A 76 15.39 -6.44 -27.40
N GLU A 77 16.56 -5.88 -27.09
CA GLU A 77 16.87 -5.33 -25.76
C GLU A 77 15.85 -4.25 -25.35
N SER A 78 15.55 -3.30 -26.23
CA SER A 78 14.57 -2.24 -25.94
C SER A 78 13.16 -2.79 -25.66
N LYS A 79 12.72 -3.79 -26.44
CA LYS A 79 11.41 -4.44 -26.25
C LYS A 79 11.37 -5.25 -24.96
N LEU A 80 12.47 -5.90 -24.61
CA LEU A 80 12.59 -6.67 -23.37
C LEU A 80 12.53 -5.75 -22.14
N LEU A 81 13.24 -4.62 -22.17
CA LEU A 81 13.18 -3.63 -21.09
C LEU A 81 11.77 -3.09 -20.89
N LEU A 82 11.07 -2.75 -21.98
CA LEU A 82 9.68 -2.32 -21.91
C LEU A 82 8.77 -3.39 -21.28
N LEU A 83 8.96 -4.65 -21.65
CA LEU A 83 8.20 -5.76 -21.06
C LEU A 83 8.48 -5.91 -19.56
N ILE A 84 9.74 -5.79 -19.14
CA ILE A 84 10.13 -5.86 -17.72
C ILE A 84 9.49 -4.71 -16.94
N ASP A 85 9.47 -3.50 -17.49
CA ASP A 85 8.83 -2.33 -16.87
C ASP A 85 7.31 -2.50 -16.77
N GLU A 86 6.67 -3.06 -17.79
CA GLU A 86 5.25 -3.41 -17.77
C GLU A 86 4.95 -4.45 -16.67
N ILE A 87 5.74 -5.52 -16.59
CA ILE A 87 5.60 -6.54 -15.53
C ILE A 87 5.79 -5.90 -14.15
N HIS A 88 6.81 -5.07 -13.97
CA HIS A 88 7.11 -4.42 -12.69
C HIS A 88 5.98 -3.48 -12.26
N SER A 89 5.50 -2.62 -13.16
CA SER A 89 4.39 -1.71 -12.88
C SER A 89 3.08 -2.45 -12.62
N ALA A 90 2.77 -3.48 -13.40
CA ALA A 90 1.52 -4.24 -13.27
C ALA A 90 1.49 -5.16 -12.05
N LEU A 91 2.61 -5.74 -11.63
CA LEU A 91 2.60 -6.79 -10.60
C LEU A 91 3.25 -6.37 -9.27
N LEU A 92 4.26 -5.49 -9.30
CA LEU A 92 5.05 -5.15 -8.11
C LEU A 92 4.68 -3.80 -7.52
N LEU A 93 4.34 -2.81 -8.35
CA LEU A 93 3.99 -1.48 -7.86
C LEU A 93 2.52 -1.41 -7.43
N PRO A 94 2.23 -0.83 -6.24
CA PRO A 94 0.87 -0.57 -5.81
C PRO A 94 0.24 0.51 -6.70
N GLU A 95 -1.01 0.29 -7.09
CA GLU A 95 -1.76 1.25 -7.89
C GLU A 95 -2.31 2.37 -7.02
N LYS A 96 -2.42 3.58 -7.59
CA LYS A 96 -2.97 4.72 -6.89
C LYS A 96 -4.33 5.09 -7.47
N GLU A 97 -5.36 4.94 -6.65
CA GLU A 97 -6.73 5.25 -7.05
C GLU A 97 -6.90 6.76 -7.28
N THR A 98 -7.60 7.10 -8.35
CA THR A 98 -8.02 8.49 -8.57
C THR A 98 -9.01 8.92 -7.49
N VAL A 99 -9.13 10.23 -7.24
CA VAL A 99 -10.07 10.77 -6.24
C VAL A 99 -11.51 10.32 -6.53
N LYS A 100 -11.87 10.18 -7.82
CA LYS A 100 -13.20 9.75 -8.25
C LYS A 100 -13.47 8.29 -7.90
N GLN A 101 -12.56 7.38 -8.26
CA GLN A 101 -12.68 5.95 -7.94
C GLN A 101 -12.77 5.72 -6.44
N PHE A 102 -11.88 6.36 -5.67
CA PHE A 102 -11.86 6.24 -4.22
C PHE A 102 -13.16 6.72 -3.57
N LYS A 103 -13.71 7.86 -4.00
CA LYS A 103 -14.98 8.38 -3.47
C LYS A 103 -16.17 7.47 -3.79
N ASN A 104 -16.19 6.87 -4.98
CA ASN A 104 -17.28 5.97 -5.38
C ASN A 104 -17.29 4.65 -4.60
N GLY A 105 -16.12 4.20 -4.12
CA GLY A 105 -15.98 2.96 -3.34
C GLY A 105 -16.20 3.14 -1.83
N ILE A 106 -16.31 4.37 -1.33
CA ILE A 106 -16.65 4.64 0.07
C ILE A 106 -18.17 4.63 0.18
N GLU A 107 -18.72 3.71 0.97
CA GLU A 107 -20.08 3.88 1.51
C GLU A 107 -20.06 5.10 2.43
N VAL A 108 -20.46 6.26 1.88
CA VAL A 108 -20.56 7.50 2.64
C VAL A 108 -21.80 7.37 3.53
N ASN A 109 -21.57 7.13 4.81
CA ASN A 109 -22.56 7.45 5.83
C ASN A 109 -22.22 8.86 6.34
N ASP A 110 -22.97 9.86 5.88
CA ASP A 110 -22.74 11.27 6.22
C ASP A 110 -23.00 11.58 7.71
N GLU A 111 -23.54 10.62 8.47
CA GLU A 111 -23.63 10.69 9.93
C GLU A 111 -22.27 10.40 10.58
N TRP A 112 -21.52 11.47 10.83
CA TRP A 112 -20.47 11.43 11.84
C TRP A 112 -21.08 11.01 13.17
N LEU A 113 -20.66 9.86 13.70
CA LEU A 113 -21.08 9.44 15.02
C LEU A 113 -20.67 10.52 16.03
N PRO A 114 -21.60 10.98 16.90
CA PRO A 114 -21.26 11.93 17.93
C PRO A 114 -20.13 11.34 18.79
N PRO A 115 -19.14 12.15 19.21
CA PRO A 115 -18.10 11.67 20.09
C PRO A 115 -18.74 11.10 21.36
N ASP A 116 -18.42 9.84 21.70
CA ASP A 116 -18.93 9.12 22.88
C ASP A 116 -18.71 9.85 24.21
N SER A 117 -17.91 10.92 24.23
CA SER A 117 -17.63 11.72 25.42
C SER A 117 -17.37 13.17 25.03
N GLY A 118 -18.27 14.07 25.43
CA GLY A 118 -17.99 15.50 25.53
C GLY A 118 -17.31 15.82 26.87
N LEU A 119 -16.74 17.03 27.01
CA LEU A 119 -16.39 17.56 28.34
C LEU A 119 -17.63 17.44 29.22
N SER A 120 -17.54 16.68 30.31
CA SER A 120 -18.52 16.75 31.39
C SER A 120 -18.72 18.23 31.73
N LYS A 121 -19.93 18.74 31.53
CA LYS A 121 -20.33 20.02 32.11
C LYS A 121 -20.43 19.83 33.62
N THR A 122 -19.29 19.84 34.28
CA THR A 122 -19.18 19.93 35.73
C THR A 122 -18.37 21.19 36.02
N GLY A 123 -19.07 22.22 36.49
CA GLY A 123 -18.55 23.54 36.85
C GLY A 123 -19.49 24.63 36.41
#